data_AF-A0A6A4FCJ8-F1
#
_entry.id   AF-A0A6A4FCJ8-F1
#
_cell.length_a   1.000
_cell.length_b   1.000
_cell.length_c   1.000
_cell.angle_alpha   90.00
_cell.angle_beta   90.00
_cell.angle_gamma   90.00
#
_symmetry.space_group_name_H-M   'P 1'
#
loop_
_entity.id
_entity.type
_entity.pdbx_description
1 polymer ?
#
loop_
_entity_poly.entity_id
_entity_poly.type
_entity_poly.pdbx_seq_one_letter_code
_entity_poly.pdbx_strand_id
1 'polypeptide(L)'
;MTVEAVEELVPRGHAHRRITTVVEKLRELDSVCVKIQSEQCALADIRLLFDACAVKYPVADYLATTAAIIHSPLFESAIVKLHNDLPMSADETREVEGFVQPLADQPAGAPKKVGFATSVVRKSKKPRLAGQMAVQYYPLLTCAPPTRNTCERLFSECKLVLTSLRASTPRER
;
A
#
# COMPACT_ATOMS: atom_id res chain seq x y z
N MET A 1 -20.55 43.85 -4.56
CA MET A 1 -21.00 42.63 -5.24
C MET A 1 -22.37 42.30 -4.66
N THR A 2 -23.46 42.45 -5.42
CA THR A 2 -24.82 42.15 -4.96
C THR A 2 -25.10 40.65 -5.08
N VAL A 3 -26.06 40.12 -4.32
CA VAL A 3 -26.42 38.68 -4.33
C VAL A 3 -26.85 38.21 -5.72
N GLU A 4 -27.53 39.06 -6.51
CA GLU A 4 -27.88 38.80 -7.92
C GLU A 4 -26.66 38.54 -8.82
N ALA A 5 -25.57 39.30 -8.64
CA ALA A 5 -24.36 39.14 -9.46
C ALA A 5 -23.64 37.81 -9.17
N VAL A 6 -23.89 37.20 -8.01
CA VAL A 6 -23.36 35.87 -7.67
C VAL A 6 -24.20 34.77 -8.32
N GLU A 7 -25.52 34.95 -8.43
CA GLU A 7 -26.43 33.96 -9.02
C GLU A 7 -26.20 33.71 -10.52
N GLU A 8 -25.80 34.73 -11.28
CA GLU A 8 -25.45 34.59 -12.70
C GLU A 8 -24.16 33.78 -12.93
N LEU A 9 -23.28 33.76 -11.93
CA LEU A 9 -22.01 33.01 -11.98
C LEU A 9 -22.16 31.56 -11.53
N VAL A 10 -23.31 31.17 -10.95
CA VAL A 10 -23.55 29.79 -10.53
C VAL A 10 -23.80 28.91 -11.75
N PRO A 11 -22.99 27.87 -11.98
CA PRO A 11 -23.22 26.93 -13.07
C PRO A 11 -24.59 26.25 -12.92
N ARG A 12 -25.42 26.31 -13.97
CA ARG A 12 -26.76 25.70 -13.98
C ARG A 12 -26.84 24.55 -15.00
N GLY A 13 -27.88 23.73 -14.87
CA GLY A 13 -28.21 22.66 -15.83
C GLY A 13 -27.04 21.70 -16.09
N HIS A 14 -26.60 21.63 -17.35
CA HIS A 14 -25.52 20.74 -17.77
C HIS A 14 -24.17 21.05 -17.09
N ALA A 15 -23.82 22.33 -16.92
CA ALA A 15 -22.57 22.72 -16.28
C ALA A 15 -22.53 22.30 -14.80
N HIS A 16 -23.66 22.48 -14.09
CA HIS A 16 -23.81 21.98 -12.71
C HIS A 16 -23.59 20.46 -12.63
N ARG A 17 -24.29 19.69 -13.46
CA ARG A 17 -24.17 18.22 -13.47
C ARG A 17 -22.73 17.76 -13.73
N ARG A 18 -22.01 18.41 -14.66
CA ARG A 18 -20.60 18.12 -14.93
C ARG A 18 -19.72 18.37 -13.71
N ILE A 19 -19.91 19.50 -13.03
CA ILE A 19 -19.17 19.85 -11.81
C ILE A 19 -19.45 18.82 -10.73
N THR A 20 -20.71 18.48 -10.47
CA THR A 20 -21.08 17.47 -9.48
C THR A 20 -20.41 16.13 -9.78
N THR A 21 -20.41 15.67 -11.03
CA THR A 21 -19.71 14.43 -11.42
C THR A 21 -18.22 14.49 -11.16
N VAL A 22 -17.56 15.63 -11.45
CA VAL A 22 -16.11 15.79 -11.19
C VAL A 22 -15.84 15.85 -9.68
N VAL A 23 -16.68 16.53 -8.90
CA VAL A 23 -16.55 16.60 -7.44
C VAL A 23 -16.63 15.21 -6.81
N GLU A 24 -17.55 14.36 -7.25
CA GLU A 24 -17.63 12.98 -6.74
C GLU A 24 -16.37 12.17 -7.08
N LYS A 25 -15.82 12.31 -8.30
CA LYS A 25 -14.55 11.66 -8.65
C LYS A 25 -13.38 12.18 -7.81
N LEU A 26 -13.34 13.49 -7.52
CA LEU A 26 -12.32 14.08 -6.66
C LEU A 26 -12.43 13.57 -5.22
N ARG A 27 -13.64 13.38 -4.69
CA ARG A 27 -13.86 12.78 -3.36
C ARG A 27 -13.36 11.34 -3.29
N GLU A 28 -13.59 10.56 -4.34
CA GLU A 28 -13.07 9.19 -4.44
C GLU A 28 -11.53 9.18 -4.43
N LEU A 29 -10.89 10.02 -5.25
CA LEU A 29 -9.43 10.14 -5.28
C LEU A 29 -8.85 10.69 -3.96
N ASP A 30 -9.51 11.65 -3.33
CA ASP A 30 -9.13 12.17 -2.03
C ASP A 30 -9.15 11.07 -0.96
N SER A 31 -10.16 10.20 -0.97
CA SER A 31 -10.23 9.05 -0.06
C SER A 31 -9.03 8.09 -0.22
N VAL A 32 -8.55 7.91 -1.46
CA VAL A 32 -7.33 7.14 -1.75
C VAL A 32 -6.11 7.86 -1.18
N CYS A 33 -5.95 9.16 -1.41
CA CYS A 33 -4.86 9.95 -0.84
C CYS A 33 -4.82 9.86 0.69
N VAL A 34 -5.97 10.02 1.35
CA VAL A 34 -6.09 9.89 2.81
C VAL A 34 -5.66 8.49 3.28
N LYS A 35 -6.11 7.43 2.60
CA LYS A 35 -5.76 6.06 2.96
C LYS A 35 -4.26 5.78 2.82
N ILE A 36 -3.65 6.21 1.71
CA ILE A 36 -2.22 6.00 1.43
C ILE A 36 -1.33 6.80 2.39
N GLN A 37 -1.80 7.94 2.89
CA GLN A 37 -1.07 8.74 3.87
C GLN A 37 -1.22 8.25 5.32
N SER A 38 -2.01 7.20 5.57
CA SER A 38 -2.17 6.63 6.91
C SER A 38 -0.94 5.84 7.35
N GLU A 39 -0.63 5.86 8.65
CA GLU A 39 0.57 5.20 9.20
C GLU A 39 0.58 3.67 9.04
N GLN A 40 -0.61 3.07 8.86
CA GLN A 40 -0.81 1.63 8.78
C GLN A 40 -0.97 1.13 7.33
N CYS A 41 -0.76 1.98 6.32
CA CYS A 41 -0.88 1.55 4.93
C CYS A 41 0.35 0.73 4.53
N ALA A 42 0.15 -0.54 4.15
CA ALA A 42 1.22 -1.37 3.63
C ALA A 42 1.44 -1.10 2.13
N LEU A 43 2.62 -1.45 1.61
CA LEU A 43 2.91 -1.38 0.18
C LEU A 43 1.87 -2.14 -0.67
N ALA A 44 1.40 -3.29 -0.18
CA ALA A 44 0.38 -4.09 -0.86
C ALA A 44 -0.96 -3.34 -1.02
N ASP A 45 -1.40 -2.61 0.02
CA ASP A 45 -2.62 -1.80 -0.03
C ASP A 45 -2.52 -0.70 -1.08
N ILE A 46 -1.36 -0.05 -1.17
CA ILE A 46 -1.11 1.06 -2.10
C ILE A 46 -1.16 0.55 -3.53
N ARG A 47 -0.54 -0.59 -3.79
CA ARG A 47 -0.57 -1.23 -5.11
C ARG A 47 -2.00 -1.53 -5.53
N LEU A 48 -2.80 -2.11 -4.62
CA LEU A 48 -4.23 -2.37 -4.86
C LEU A 48 -5.02 -1.10 -5.17
N LEU A 49 -4.79 -0.02 -4.40
CA LEU A 49 -5.46 1.27 -4.61
C LEU A 49 -5.06 1.93 -5.94
N PHE A 50 -3.77 1.86 -6.30
CA PHE A 50 -3.26 2.39 -7.57
C PHE A 50 -3.78 1.61 -8.77
N ASP A 51 -3.83 0.28 -8.69
CA ASP A 51 -4.43 -0.56 -9.72
C ASP A 51 -5.92 -0.24 -9.90
N ALA A 52 -6.66 -0.08 -8.81
CA ALA A 52 -8.06 0.35 -8.86
C ALA A 52 -8.21 1.75 -9.48
N CYS A 53 -7.31 2.68 -9.18
CA CYS A 53 -7.30 4.02 -9.77
C CYS A 53 -7.01 3.98 -11.27
N ALA A 54 -6.02 3.20 -11.72
CA ALA A 54 -5.68 3.06 -13.13
C ALA A 54 -6.85 2.47 -13.94
N VAL A 55 -7.56 1.46 -13.38
CA VAL A 55 -8.75 0.88 -14.03
C VAL A 55 -9.91 1.88 -14.10
N LYS A 56 -10.16 2.63 -13.01
CA LYS A 56 -11.32 3.53 -12.93
C LYS A 56 -11.10 4.87 -13.65
N TYR A 57 -9.87 5.36 -13.67
CA TYR A 57 -9.50 6.64 -14.26
C TYR A 57 -8.37 6.42 -15.28
N PRO A 58 -8.67 6.34 -16.58
CA PRO A 58 -7.66 6.13 -17.63
C PRO A 58 -6.56 7.20 -17.69
N VAL A 59 -6.76 8.35 -17.04
CA VAL A 59 -5.71 9.37 -16.88
C VAL A 59 -4.62 8.96 -15.89
N ALA A 60 -4.83 7.87 -15.14
CA ALA A 60 -3.95 7.36 -14.11
C ALA A 60 -3.12 6.15 -14.56
N ASP A 61 -2.93 5.96 -15.87
CA ASP A 61 -2.10 4.88 -16.43
C ASP A 61 -0.65 4.91 -15.92
N TYR A 62 -0.16 6.08 -15.51
CA TYR A 62 1.16 6.25 -14.88
C TYR A 62 1.25 5.57 -13.50
N LEU A 63 0.14 5.09 -12.93
CA LEU A 63 0.09 4.32 -11.69
C LEU A 63 0.01 2.80 -11.93
N ALA A 64 -0.15 2.34 -13.18
CA ALA A 64 -0.30 0.92 -13.52
C ALA A 64 0.93 0.08 -13.14
N THR A 65 0.79 -1.25 -13.04
CA THR A 65 1.86 -2.19 -12.63
C THR A 65 3.03 -2.23 -13.62
N THR A 66 2.82 -1.71 -14.82
CA THR A 66 3.80 -1.60 -15.89
C THR A 66 4.33 -0.18 -16.07
N ALA A 67 3.94 0.76 -15.21
CA ALA A 67 4.36 2.14 -15.30
C ALA A 67 5.87 2.28 -15.05
N ALA A 68 6.50 3.22 -15.76
CA ALA A 68 7.95 3.47 -15.66
C ALA A 68 8.43 3.89 -14.25
N ILE A 69 7.50 4.32 -13.39
CA ILE A 69 7.81 4.68 -11.99
C ILE A 69 8.08 3.44 -11.11
N ILE A 70 7.74 2.24 -11.57
CA ILE A 70 7.91 0.99 -10.84
C ILE A 70 9.29 0.42 -11.15
N HIS A 71 10.15 0.38 -10.15
CA HIS A 71 11.54 -0.05 -10.32
C HIS A 71 11.70 -1.56 -10.33
N SER A 72 10.91 -2.30 -9.54
CA SER A 72 10.92 -3.77 -9.56
C SER A 72 9.49 -4.33 -9.56
N PRO A 73 8.87 -4.49 -10.75
CA PRO A 73 7.48 -4.94 -10.87
C PRO A 73 7.25 -6.34 -10.27
N LEU A 74 8.21 -7.25 -10.44
CA LEU A 74 8.11 -8.62 -9.94
C LEU A 74 8.21 -8.66 -8.41
N PHE A 75 9.10 -7.88 -7.82
CA PHE A 75 9.21 -7.76 -6.36
C PHE A 75 7.95 -7.15 -5.73
N GLU A 76 7.44 -6.05 -6.30
CA GLU A 76 6.20 -5.43 -5.82
C GLU A 76 5.00 -6.38 -5.94
N SER A 77 4.89 -7.11 -7.07
CA SER A 77 3.86 -8.15 -7.27
C SER A 77 4.00 -9.29 -6.24
N ALA A 78 5.24 -9.74 -5.97
CA ALA A 78 5.50 -10.77 -4.97
C ALA A 78 5.06 -10.33 -3.57
N ILE A 79 5.32 -9.08 -3.17
CA ILE A 79 4.85 -8.53 -1.88
C ILE A 79 3.33 -8.53 -1.81
N VAL A 80 2.64 -8.07 -2.86
CA VAL A 80 1.18 -8.05 -2.90
C VAL A 80 0.62 -9.46 -2.75
N LYS A 81 1.19 -10.43 -3.46
CA LYS A 81 0.74 -11.83 -3.41
C LYS A 81 1.01 -12.45 -2.06
N LEU A 82 2.18 -12.20 -1.49
CA LEU A 82 2.54 -12.66 -0.15
C LEU A 82 1.60 -12.09 0.92
N HIS A 83 1.23 -10.80 0.82
CA HIS A 83 0.31 -10.16 1.76
C HIS A 83 -1.12 -10.71 1.67
N ASN A 84 -1.55 -11.13 0.47
CA ASN A 84 -2.90 -11.64 0.21
C ASN A 84 -3.00 -13.18 0.22
N ASP A 85 -1.96 -13.88 0.67
CA ASP A 85 -1.87 -15.36 0.66
C ASP A 85 -2.12 -15.98 -0.74
N LEU A 86 -1.67 -15.29 -1.79
CA LEU A 86 -1.81 -15.71 -3.19
C LEU A 86 -0.57 -16.46 -3.70
N PRO A 87 -0.74 -17.37 -4.68
CA PRO A 87 0.38 -18.10 -5.26
C PRO A 87 1.32 -17.17 -6.06
N MET A 88 2.62 -17.26 -5.78
CA MET A 88 3.69 -16.56 -6.51
C MET A 88 4.25 -17.43 -7.64
N SER A 89 4.69 -16.80 -8.73
CA SER A 89 5.44 -17.45 -9.79
C SER A 89 6.87 -17.77 -9.35
N ALA A 90 7.59 -18.56 -10.15
CA ALA A 90 9.00 -18.85 -9.88
C ALA A 90 9.86 -17.58 -9.91
N ASP A 91 9.61 -16.68 -10.85
CA ASP A 91 10.34 -15.41 -10.97
C ASP A 91 10.05 -14.48 -9.79
N GLU A 92 8.79 -14.38 -9.36
CA GLU A 92 8.41 -13.60 -8.17
C GLU A 92 9.04 -14.16 -6.89
N THR A 93 9.07 -15.49 -6.76
CA THR A 93 9.69 -16.17 -5.61
C THR A 93 11.19 -15.88 -5.55
N ARG A 94 11.86 -15.80 -6.69
CA ARG A 94 13.29 -15.47 -6.79
C ARG A 94 13.60 -14.05 -6.32
N GLU A 95 12.71 -13.09 -6.59
CA GLU A 95 12.88 -11.70 -6.16
C GLU A 95 12.77 -11.53 -4.63
N VAL A 96 12.02 -12.41 -3.95
CA VAL A 96 11.86 -12.39 -2.48
C VAL A 96 12.69 -13.45 -1.74
N GLU A 97 13.52 -14.23 -2.45
CA GLU A 97 14.28 -15.34 -1.88
C GLU A 97 15.22 -14.90 -0.75
N GLY A 98 15.83 -13.71 -0.87
CA GLY A 98 16.69 -13.13 0.17
C GLY A 98 15.97 -12.79 1.49
N PHE A 99 14.62 -12.78 1.49
CA PHE A 99 13.80 -12.50 2.66
C PHE A 99 13.19 -13.77 3.27
N VAL A 100 13.57 -14.95 2.76
CA VAL A 100 13.22 -16.22 3.39
C VAL A 100 13.93 -16.28 4.74
N GLN A 101 13.14 -16.40 5.80
CA GLN A 101 13.65 -16.68 7.12
C GLN A 101 14.04 -18.16 7.16
N PRO A 102 15.30 -18.49 7.54
CA PRO A 102 15.63 -19.86 7.87
C PRO A 102 14.64 -20.31 8.93
N LEU A 103 13.92 -21.40 8.68
CA LEU A 103 13.13 -22.03 9.72
C LEU A 103 14.15 -22.33 10.83
N ALA A 104 14.10 -21.58 11.93
CA ALA A 104 14.93 -21.92 13.06
C ALA A 104 14.58 -23.37 13.37
N ASP A 105 15.58 -24.25 13.35
CA ASP A 105 15.48 -25.52 14.06
C ASP A 105 15.17 -25.13 15.49
N GLN A 106 13.88 -25.05 15.83
CA GLN A 106 13.50 -25.14 17.21
C GLN A 106 14.10 -26.48 17.64
N PRO A 107 15.06 -26.49 18.60
CA PRO A 107 15.56 -27.77 19.08
C PRO A 107 14.32 -28.54 19.49
N ALA A 108 14.13 -29.70 18.88
CA ALA A 108 12.98 -30.54 19.10
C ALA A 108 12.84 -30.75 20.61
N GLY A 109 11.98 -29.94 21.23
CA GLY A 109 11.70 -30.06 22.65
C GLY A 109 11.24 -31.49 22.85
N ALA A 110 11.96 -32.23 23.71
CA ALA A 110 11.81 -33.66 23.90
C ALA A 110 10.34 -34.08 23.77
N PRO A 111 10.02 -35.14 23.00
CA PRO A 111 8.66 -35.46 22.61
C PRO A 111 7.80 -35.65 23.86
N LYS A 112 6.99 -34.63 24.20
CA LYS A 112 5.93 -34.79 25.20
C LYS A 112 5.02 -35.89 24.65
N LYS A 113 4.90 -37.00 25.37
CA LYS A 113 4.01 -38.12 25.01
C LYS A 113 2.61 -37.58 24.77
N VAL A 114 2.26 -37.40 23.50
CA VAL A 114 0.97 -36.90 23.08
C VAL A 114 -0.04 -38.03 23.24
N GLY A 115 -1.09 -37.82 24.03
CA GLY A 115 -2.11 -38.84 24.30
C GLY A 115 -2.77 -39.36 23.02
N PHE A 116 -3.28 -40.60 23.08
CA PHE A 116 -3.86 -41.32 21.94
C PHE A 116 -4.93 -40.51 21.18
N ALA A 117 -5.82 -39.81 21.89
CA ALA A 117 -6.84 -38.96 21.28
C ALA A 117 -6.24 -37.85 20.39
N THR A 118 -5.20 -37.17 20.86
CA THR A 118 -4.47 -36.13 20.10
C THR A 118 -3.70 -36.71 18.90
N SER A 119 -3.22 -37.95 18.98
CA SER A 119 -2.60 -38.66 17.85
C SER A 119 -3.63 -38.97 16.75
N VAL A 120 -4.82 -39.43 17.13
CA VAL A 120 -5.93 -39.71 16.20
C VAL A 120 -6.42 -38.43 15.52
N VAL A 121 -6.59 -37.33 16.25
CA VAL A 121 -7.02 -36.03 15.70
C VAL A 121 -5.97 -35.43 14.75
N ARG A 122 -4.68 -35.61 15.02
CA ARG A 122 -3.61 -35.16 14.11
C ARG A 122 -3.55 -35.99 12.83
N LYS A 123 -3.79 -37.30 12.92
CA LYS A 123 -3.85 -38.20 11.76
C LYS A 123 -5.10 -37.98 10.89
N SER A 124 -6.22 -37.58 11.49
CA SER A 124 -7.48 -37.32 10.75
C SER A 124 -7.47 -35.96 10.03
N LYS A 125 -6.68 -35.00 10.51
CA LYS A 125 -6.39 -33.76 9.78
C LYS A 125 -5.39 -34.05 8.66
N LYS A 126 -5.87 -34.56 7.53
CA LYS A 126 -5.15 -34.46 6.25
C LYS A 126 -4.70 -32.99 6.10
N PRO A 127 -3.41 -32.69 5.90
CA PRO A 127 -2.98 -31.33 5.62
C PRO A 127 -3.50 -30.98 4.23
N ARG A 128 -4.71 -30.44 4.15
CA ARG A 128 -5.31 -30.08 2.86
C ARG A 128 -4.67 -28.85 2.21
N LEU A 129 -3.72 -28.19 2.86
CA LEU A 129 -3.05 -26.96 2.37
C LEU A 129 -1.57 -26.82 2.83
N ALA A 130 -0.91 -27.89 3.29
CA ALA A 130 0.48 -27.78 3.78
C ALA A 130 1.55 -27.73 2.68
N GLY A 131 1.14 -27.70 1.40
CA GLY A 131 2.07 -27.70 0.27
C GLY A 131 2.53 -26.32 -0.18
N GLN A 132 1.98 -25.22 0.35
CA GLN A 132 2.17 -23.91 -0.28
C GLN A 132 2.85 -22.83 0.58
N MET A 133 3.06 -23.05 1.88
CA MET A 133 3.81 -22.10 2.74
C MET A 133 4.73 -22.87 3.70
N ALA A 134 5.63 -23.70 3.15
CA ALA A 134 6.75 -24.26 3.93
C ALA A 134 7.87 -23.23 4.15
N VAL A 135 7.71 -22.02 3.59
CA VAL A 135 8.67 -20.93 3.59
C VAL A 135 8.11 -19.81 4.44
N GLN A 136 8.79 -19.49 5.53
CA GLN A 136 8.47 -18.32 6.34
C GLN A 136 9.24 -17.13 5.77
N TYR A 137 8.53 -16.09 5.34
CA TYR A 137 9.14 -14.84 4.94
C TYR A 137 9.25 -13.89 6.14
N TYR A 138 10.22 -12.98 6.10
CA TYR A 138 10.32 -11.93 7.11
C TYR A 138 8.97 -11.19 7.25
N PRO A 139 8.43 -11.03 8.47
CA PRO A 139 7.20 -10.26 8.70
C PRO A 139 7.26 -8.81 8.20
N LEU A 140 8.48 -8.29 8.03
CA LEU A 140 8.72 -6.98 7.44
C LEU A 140 8.25 -6.87 5.98
N LEU A 141 8.14 -7.97 5.23
CA LEU A 141 7.61 -7.92 3.86
C LEU A 141 6.10 -7.66 3.83
N THR A 142 5.35 -8.19 4.78
CA THR A 142 3.90 -7.95 4.87
C THR A 142 3.58 -6.61 5.51
N CYS A 143 4.52 -6.05 6.28
CA CYS A 143 4.43 -4.73 6.90
C CYS A 143 5.32 -3.69 6.23
N ALA A 144 5.81 -3.95 5.01
CA ALA A 144 6.73 -3.06 4.33
C ALA A 144 6.04 -1.69 4.17
N PRO A 145 6.53 -0.64 4.84
CA PRO A 145 5.94 0.66 4.68
C PRO A 145 6.16 1.11 3.23
N PRO A 146 5.25 1.88 2.63
CA PRO A 146 5.56 2.60 1.40
C PRO A 146 6.87 3.36 1.51
N THR A 147 7.39 3.81 0.36
CA THR A 147 8.29 4.97 0.29
C THR A 147 7.67 6.08 1.12
N ARG A 148 8.17 6.23 2.34
CA ARG A 148 7.46 6.91 3.40
C ARG A 148 7.50 8.40 3.09
N ASN A 149 6.40 8.92 2.55
CA ASN A 149 6.18 10.35 2.36
C ASN A 149 6.33 11.13 3.69
N THR A 150 6.43 10.49 4.86
CA THR A 150 6.87 11.14 6.12
C THR A 150 8.23 11.81 5.98
N CYS A 151 9.20 11.23 5.26
CA CYS A 151 10.47 11.93 5.03
C CYS A 151 10.24 13.18 4.17
N GLU A 152 9.46 13.07 3.08
CA GLU A 152 9.14 14.22 2.22
C GLU A 152 8.27 15.28 2.93
N ARG A 153 7.35 14.87 3.80
CA ARG A 153 6.54 15.75 4.66
C ARG A 153 7.38 16.41 5.73
N LEU A 154 8.26 15.67 6.38
CA LEU A 154 9.23 16.24 7.31
C LEU A 154 10.09 17.28 6.60
N PHE A 155 10.62 16.96 5.41
CA PHE A 155 11.40 17.93 4.63
C PHE A 155 10.57 19.11 4.12
N SER A 156 9.29 18.90 3.79
CA SER A 156 8.38 19.99 3.37
C SER A 156 7.97 20.89 4.54
N GLU A 157 7.70 20.31 5.71
CA GLU A 157 7.43 21.04 6.95
C GLU A 157 8.67 21.80 7.41
N CYS A 158 9.84 21.15 7.44
CA CYS A 158 11.12 21.81 7.68
C CYS A 158 11.36 22.95 6.68
N LYS A 159 11.02 22.77 5.40
CA LYS A 159 11.11 23.83 4.40
C LYS A 159 10.17 24.99 4.73
N LEU A 160 8.92 24.75 5.12
CA LEU A 160 7.97 25.79 5.54
C LEU A 160 8.45 26.57 6.77
N VAL A 161 8.93 25.87 7.79
CA VAL A 161 9.47 26.45 9.04
C VAL A 161 10.76 27.24 8.77
N LEU A 162 11.66 26.70 7.95
CA LEU A 162 12.94 27.39 7.65
C LEU A 162 12.77 28.54 6.66
N THR A 163 11.76 28.51 5.78
CA THR A 163 11.47 29.63 4.86
C THR A 163 10.90 30.82 5.61
N SER A 164 10.02 30.59 6.58
CA SER A 164 9.50 31.64 7.46
C SER A 164 10.61 32.22 8.36
N LEU A 165 11.53 31.39 8.87
CA LEU A 165 12.68 31.85 9.65
C LEU A 165 13.66 32.70 8.81
N ARG A 166 13.99 32.27 7.58
CA ARG A 166 14.87 33.03 6.66
C ARG A 166 14.27 34.35 6.17
N ALA A 167 12.94 34.45 6.10
CA ALA A 167 12.26 35.71 5.77
C ALA A 167 12.26 36.71 6.95
N SER A 168 12.38 36.21 8.18
CA SER A 168 12.39 37.03 9.41
C SER A 168 13.79 37.49 9.84
N THR A 169 14.85 36.84 9.35
CA THR A 169 16.23 37.30 9.58
C THR A 169 16.53 38.51 8.70
N PRO A 170 16.88 39.68 9.26
CA PRO A 170 17.33 40.81 8.48
C PRO A 170 18.57 40.39 7.68
N ARG A 171 18.61 40.72 6.39
CA ARG A 171 19.87 40.64 5.65
C ARG A 171 20.82 41.67 6.25
N GLU A 172 21.79 41.23 7.04
CA GLU A 172 23.01 42.00 7.24
C GLU A 172 23.68 42.18 5.88
N ARG A 173 24.06 43.42 5.60
CA ARG A 173 24.44 43.95 4.29
C ARG A 173 25.76 43.38 3.78
#